data_AF-A0A852SMW1-F1
#
_entry.id   AF-A0A852SMW1-F1
#
_cell.length_a   1.000
_cell.length_b   1.000
_cell.length_c   1.000
_cell.angle_alpha   90.00
_cell.angle_beta   90.00
_cell.angle_gamma   90.00
#
_symmetry.space_group_name_H-M   'P 1'
#
loop_
_entity.id
_entity.type
_entity.pdbx_description
1 polymer ?
#
loop_
_entity_poly.entity_id
_entity_poly.type
_entity_poly.pdbx_seq_one_letter_code
_entity_poly.pdbx_strand_id
1 'polypeptide(L)'
;MTLRIVNPYGKFLYVLIGGIAVVLLNLLVAALVGPVVGPVLYVVVLFGWILAGARFFRVPEEPIEPPRPWWKLTGRPTAGFVLAALFALQAITNQLTPVLGDRGRAGDDGGSTTTATVVTVACAIAAVAYLASSLRLRGRRAD
;
A
#
# COMPACT_ATOMS: atom_id res chain seq x y z
N MET A 1 3.10 -18.06 -20.08
CA MET A 1 3.80 -16.76 -20.24
C MET A 1 3.80 -16.03 -18.90
N THR A 2 4.93 -15.96 -18.19
CA THR A 2 4.99 -15.19 -16.93
C THR A 2 5.05 -13.69 -17.23
N LEU A 3 3.97 -12.96 -16.96
CA LEU A 3 3.94 -11.49 -16.98
C LEU A 3 5.02 -10.97 -16.01
N ARG A 4 6.05 -10.29 -16.52
CA ARG A 4 7.21 -9.80 -15.75
C ARG A 4 7.38 -8.30 -15.94
N ILE A 5 7.44 -7.55 -14.84
CA ILE A 5 7.79 -6.12 -14.86
C ILE A 5 9.19 -5.97 -14.27
N VAL A 6 10.20 -6.02 -15.14
CA VAL A 6 11.61 -5.86 -14.75
C VAL A 6 12.05 -4.39 -14.88
N ASN A 7 11.50 -3.69 -15.87
CA ASN A 7 11.79 -2.30 -16.19
C ASN A 7 11.44 -1.37 -15.00
N PRO A 8 12.37 -0.53 -14.50
CA PRO A 8 12.09 0.45 -13.45
C PRO A 8 10.91 1.37 -13.79
N TYR A 9 10.77 1.78 -15.06
CA TYR A 9 9.64 2.61 -15.49
C TYR A 9 8.29 1.89 -15.34
N GLY A 10 8.23 0.59 -15.67
CA GLY A 10 7.01 -0.20 -15.50
C GLY A 10 6.62 -0.39 -14.03
N LYS A 11 7.61 -0.51 -13.14
CA LYS A 11 7.36 -0.58 -11.68
C LYS A 11 6.84 0.74 -11.14
N PHE A 12 7.44 1.85 -11.57
CA PHE A 12 6.98 3.18 -11.19
C PHE A 12 5.55 3.43 -11.68
N LEU A 13 5.28 3.13 -12.95
CA LEU A 13 3.95 3.30 -13.55
C LEU A 13 2.90 2.45 -12.84
N TYR A 14 3.23 1.21 -12.48
CA TYR A 14 2.33 0.34 -11.71
C TYR A 14 2.05 0.92 -10.32
N VAL A 15 3.06 1.40 -9.59
CA VAL A 15 2.83 2.01 -8.26
C VAL A 15 2.01 3.29 -8.39
N LEU A 16 2.31 4.13 -9.38
CA LEU A 16 1.63 5.41 -9.60
C LEU A 16 0.18 5.21 -10.05
N ILE A 17 -0.05 4.50 -11.16
CA ILE A 17 -1.39 4.23 -11.69
C ILE A 17 -2.20 3.42 -10.70
N GLY A 18 -1.58 2.42 -10.07
CA GLY A 18 -2.22 1.62 -9.04
C GLY A 18 -2.67 2.44 -7.85
N GLY A 19 -1.79 3.29 -7.32
CA GLY A 19 -2.13 4.20 -6.22
C GLY A 19 -3.29 5.13 -6.57
N ILE A 20 -3.25 5.76 -7.75
CA ILE A 20 -4.32 6.63 -8.23
C ILE A 20 -5.62 5.85 -8.40
N ALA A 21 -5.58 4.67 -9.05
CA ALA A 21 -6.75 3.85 -9.29
C ALA A 21 -7.41 3.37 -8.00
N VAL A 22 -6.62 2.98 -6.99
CA VAL A 22 -7.13 2.55 -5.68
C VAL A 22 -7.83 3.71 -4.96
N VAL A 23 -7.26 4.92 -5.02
CA VAL A 23 -7.88 6.13 -4.43
C VAL A 23 -9.18 6.49 -5.16
N LEU A 24 -9.17 6.52 -6.49
CA LEU A 24 -10.36 6.83 -7.29
C LEU A 24 -11.47 5.80 -7.08
N LEU A 25 -11.12 4.52 -7.01
CA LEU A 25 -12.07 3.45 -6.72
C LEU A 25 -12.71 3.64 -5.33
N ASN A 26 -11.92 4.00 -4.32
CA ASN A 26 -12.47 4.27 -2.99
C ASN A 26 -13.45 5.44 -3.00
N LEU A 27 -13.11 6.54 -3.68
CA LEU A 27 -14.01 7.70 -3.81
C LEU A 27 -15.30 7.31 -4.54
N LEU A 28 -15.19 6.55 -5.63
CA LEU A 28 -16.33 6.09 -6.40
C LEU A 28 -17.24 5.17 -5.58
N VAL A 29 -16.68 4.18 -4.88
CA VAL A 29 -17.45 3.24 -4.06
C VAL A 29 -18.09 3.95 -2.87
N ALA A 30 -17.37 4.87 -2.21
CA ALA A 30 -17.93 5.66 -1.13
C ALA A 30 -19.13 6.50 -1.61
N ALA A 31 -19.06 7.06 -2.81
CA ALA A 31 -20.16 7.82 -3.42
C ALA A 31 -21.37 6.95 -3.82
N LEU A 32 -21.14 5.69 -4.23
CA LEU A 32 -22.19 4.82 -4.78
C LEU A 32 -22.85 3.87 -3.76
N VAL A 33 -22.06 3.32 -2.82
CA VAL A 33 -22.47 2.20 -1.96
C VAL A 33 -22.56 2.62 -0.48
N GLY A 34 -22.02 3.79 -0.15
CA GLY A 34 -22.05 4.36 1.19
C GLY A 34 -20.76 4.12 2.00
N PRO A 35 -20.65 4.77 3.18
CA PRO A 35 -19.38 4.97 3.88
C PRO A 35 -18.81 3.71 4.53
N VAL A 36 -19.58 2.63 4.67
CA VAL A 36 -19.13 1.40 5.34
C VAL A 36 -18.50 0.40 4.37
N VAL A 37 -19.00 0.31 3.13
CA VAL A 37 -18.54 -0.68 2.14
C VAL A 37 -17.27 -0.21 1.41
N GLY A 38 -17.13 1.11 1.20
CA GLY A 38 -15.94 1.72 0.59
C GLY A 38 -14.62 1.34 1.25
N PRO A 39 -14.46 1.52 2.58
CA PRO A 39 -13.21 1.21 3.27
C PRO A 39 -12.82 -0.25 3.19
N VAL A 40 -13.78 -1.18 3.31
CA VAL A 40 -13.52 -2.62 3.23
C VAL A 40 -13.00 -2.99 1.84
N LEU A 41 -13.65 -2.49 0.78
CA LEU A 41 -13.20 -2.71 -0.59
C LEU A 41 -11.84 -2.07 -0.86
N TYR A 42 -11.58 -0.87 -0.34
CA TYR A 42 -10.27 -0.23 -0.44
C TYR A 42 -9.17 -1.11 0.17
N VAL A 43 -9.39 -1.66 1.37
CA VAL A 43 -8.43 -2.54 2.04
C VAL A 43 -8.14 -3.79 1.20
N VAL A 44 -9.19 -4.46 0.71
CA VAL A 44 -9.06 -5.66 -0.13
C VAL A 44 -8.26 -5.35 -1.40
N VAL A 45 -8.60 -4.27 -2.09
CA VAL A 45 -7.94 -3.88 -3.34
C VAL A 45 -6.49 -3.45 -3.08
N LEU A 46 -6.22 -2.69 -2.00
CA LEU A 46 -4.88 -2.27 -1.61
C LEU A 46 -3.97 -3.46 -1.35
N PHE A 47 -4.40 -4.41 -0.52
CA PHE A 47 -3.60 -5.60 -0.22
C PHE A 47 -3.46 -6.51 -1.44
N GLY A 48 -4.52 -6.68 -2.23
CA GLY A 48 -4.44 -7.39 -3.51
C GLY A 48 -3.42 -6.77 -4.46
N TRP A 49 -3.39 -5.44 -4.56
CA TRP A 49 -2.44 -4.69 -5.38
C TRP A 49 -1.00 -4.83 -4.89
N ILE A 50 -0.78 -4.75 -3.58
CA ILE A 50 0.53 -4.97 -2.93
C ILE A 50 1.02 -6.40 -3.21
N LEU A 51 0.15 -7.39 -3.04
CA LEU A 51 0.49 -8.80 -3.26
C LEU A 51 0.81 -9.06 -4.74
N ALA A 52 0.02 -8.52 -5.66
CA ALA A 52 0.30 -8.59 -7.08
C ALA A 52 1.66 -7.96 -7.40
N GLY A 53 1.93 -6.75 -6.91
CA GLY A 53 3.22 -6.08 -7.08
C GLY A 53 4.39 -6.91 -6.53
N ALA A 54 4.25 -7.44 -5.32
CA ALA A 54 5.27 -8.27 -4.67
C ALA A 54 5.61 -9.55 -5.46
N ARG A 55 4.65 -10.11 -6.19
CA ARG A 55 4.82 -11.35 -6.97
C ARG A 55 5.24 -11.10 -8.43
N PHE A 56 4.78 -10.01 -9.05
CA PHE A 56 5.12 -9.68 -10.44
C PHE A 56 6.44 -8.87 -10.56
N PHE A 57 6.84 -8.13 -9.52
CA PHE A 57 8.09 -7.36 -9.54
C PHE A 57 9.30 -8.21 -9.20
N ARG A 58 10.12 -8.50 -10.21
CA ARG A 58 11.43 -9.17 -10.04
C ARG A 58 12.60 -8.21 -10.25
N VAL A 59 13.71 -8.48 -9.57
CA VAL A 59 15.00 -7.82 -9.84
C VAL A 59 15.70 -8.64 -10.94
N PRO A 60 16.47 -8.03 -11.86
CA PRO A 60 17.11 -8.75 -12.96
C PRO A 60 17.96 -9.96 -12.52
N GLU A 61 18.59 -9.83 -11.34
CA GLU A 61 19.57 -10.79 -10.81
C GLU A 61 18.95 -11.89 -9.94
N GLU A 62 17.62 -11.91 -9.77
CA GLU A 62 16.99 -12.87 -8.85
C GLU A 62 16.66 -14.21 -9.55
N PRO A 63 17.09 -15.36 -8.98
CA PRO A 63 16.81 -16.69 -9.54
C PRO A 63 15.33 -16.90 -9.83
N ILE A 64 15.02 -17.53 -10.96
CA ILE A 64 13.64 -17.77 -11.43
C ILE A 64 12.94 -18.77 -10.50
N GLU A 65 13.67 -19.80 -10.09
CA GLU A 65 13.31 -20.78 -9.06
C GLU A 65 14.33 -20.69 -7.91
N PRO A 66 13.90 -20.73 -6.64
CA PRO A 66 12.56 -21.05 -6.12
C PRO A 66 11.57 -19.87 -6.06
N PRO A 67 10.26 -20.13 -5.79
CA PRO A 67 9.29 -19.08 -5.49
C PRO A 67 9.78 -18.14 -4.38
N ARG A 68 9.54 -16.82 -4.52
CA ARG A 68 9.91 -15.87 -3.47
C ARG A 68 9.24 -16.28 -2.16
N PRO A 69 9.98 -16.25 -1.04
CA PRO A 69 9.38 -16.43 0.28
C PRO A 69 8.24 -15.44 0.48
N TRP A 70 7.14 -15.88 1.10
CA TRP A 70 5.93 -15.07 1.27
C TRP A 70 6.16 -13.76 2.03
N TRP A 71 7.19 -13.69 2.87
CA TRP A 71 7.59 -12.49 3.60
C TRP A 71 8.38 -11.47 2.76
N LYS A 72 8.88 -11.87 1.57
CA LYS A 72 9.73 -11.04 0.71
C LYS A 72 8.86 -10.22 -0.25
N LEU A 73 8.43 -9.06 0.21
CA LEU A 73 7.58 -8.14 -0.57
C LEU A 73 8.35 -7.39 -1.66
N THR A 74 9.64 -7.16 -1.47
CA THR A 74 10.50 -6.48 -2.44
C THR A 74 11.78 -7.26 -2.70
N GLY A 75 12.41 -7.04 -3.86
CA GLY A 75 13.71 -7.63 -4.17
C GLY A 75 14.91 -6.82 -3.68
N ARG A 76 14.71 -5.55 -3.31
CA ARG A 76 15.74 -4.63 -2.81
C ARG A 76 15.28 -3.99 -1.48
N PRO A 77 16.16 -3.91 -0.45
CA PRO A 77 15.79 -3.34 0.84
C PRO A 77 15.46 -1.85 0.75
N THR A 78 16.15 -1.09 -0.09
CA THR A 78 15.88 0.35 -0.30
C THR A 78 14.45 0.61 -0.76
N ALA A 79 13.95 -0.17 -1.71
CA ALA A 79 12.58 -0.05 -2.20
C ALA A 79 11.53 -0.32 -1.10
N GLY A 80 11.78 -1.30 -0.22
CA GLY A 80 10.87 -1.57 0.88
C GLY A 80 10.89 -0.48 1.95
N PHE A 81 12.03 0.17 2.21
CA PHE A 81 12.06 1.34 3.11
C PHE A 81 11.28 2.52 2.55
N VAL A 82 11.41 2.81 1.25
CA VAL A 82 10.66 3.89 0.59
C VAL A 82 9.15 3.61 0.66
N LEU A 83 8.72 2.38 0.35
CA LEU A 83 7.31 2.01 0.44
C LEU A 83 6.80 2.04 1.89
N ALA A 84 7.60 1.59 2.86
CA ALA A 84 7.24 1.69 4.27
C ALA A 84 7.05 3.15 4.71
N ALA A 85 7.97 4.04 4.31
CA ALA A 85 7.87 5.47 4.59
C ALA A 85 6.64 6.11 3.92
N LEU A 86 6.34 5.74 2.67
CA LEU A 86 5.15 6.22 1.96
C LEU A 86 3.85 5.79 2.66
N PHE A 87 3.73 4.52 3.04
CA PHE A 87 2.54 4.03 3.75
C PHE A 87 2.43 4.60 5.17
N ALA A 88 3.55 4.79 5.87
CA ALA A 88 3.55 5.44 7.17
C ALA A 88 3.13 6.92 7.06
N LEU A 89 3.66 7.65 6.06
CA LEU A 89 3.27 9.03 5.80
C LEU A 89 1.77 9.11 5.47
N GLN A 90 1.26 8.19 4.66
CA GLN A 90 -0.17 8.13 4.34
C GLN A 90 -1.04 7.85 5.57
N ALA A 91 -0.59 6.96 6.48
CA ALA A 91 -1.28 6.70 7.73
C ALA A 91 -1.35 7.96 8.61
N ILE A 92 -0.26 8.73 8.67
CA ILE A 92 -0.16 10.00 9.42
C ILE A 92 -1.04 11.08 8.80
N THR A 93 -0.98 11.29 7.49
CA THR A 93 -1.78 12.34 6.82
C THR A 93 -3.27 12.09 6.98
N ASN A 94 -3.71 10.83 6.91
CA ASN A 94 -5.11 10.45 7.10
C ASN A 94 -5.64 10.77 8.51
N GLN A 95 -4.77 10.82 9.53
CA GLN A 95 -5.12 11.23 10.90
C GLN A 95 -5.05 12.75 11.11
N LEU A 96 -4.26 13.46 10.31
CA LEU A 96 -4.15 14.93 10.36
C LEU A 96 -5.28 15.63 9.59
N THR A 97 -5.86 15.00 8.57
CA THR A 97 -6.92 15.61 7.75
C THR A 97 -8.15 16.05 8.58
N PRO A 98 -8.67 15.26 9.54
CA PRO A 98 -9.77 15.70 10.41
C PRO A 98 -9.35 16.91 11.28
N VAL A 99 -8.15 16.85 11.87
CA VAL A 99 -7.60 17.90 12.76
C VAL A 99 -7.41 19.24 12.04
N LEU A 100 -7.05 19.20 10.75
CA LEU A 100 -6.86 20.40 9.92
C LEU A 100 -8.17 20.86 9.25
N GLY A 101 -9.11 19.94 9.01
CA GLY A 101 -10.40 20.18 8.35
C GLY A 101 -11.54 20.64 9.26
N ASP A 102 -11.41 20.46 10.58
CA ASP A 102 -12.43 20.75 11.60
C ASP A 102 -12.79 22.23 11.80
N ARG A 103 -12.24 23.16 11.02
CA ARG A 103 -12.69 24.56 11.04
C ARG A 103 -14.01 24.80 10.28
N GLY A 104 -14.61 23.80 9.63
CA GLY A 104 -15.69 24.07 8.66
C GLY A 104 -16.95 23.20 8.65
N ARG A 105 -16.99 22.01 9.25
CA ARG A 105 -18.16 21.11 9.09
C ARG A 105 -18.42 20.29 10.35
N ALA A 106 -19.15 20.88 11.29
CA ALA A 106 -19.83 20.12 12.35
C ALA A 106 -21.10 19.50 11.74
N GLY A 107 -21.06 18.23 11.36
CA GLY A 107 -22.22 17.54 10.81
C GLY A 107 -21.99 16.04 10.59
N ASP A 108 -22.35 15.25 11.60
CA ASP A 108 -22.65 13.81 11.53
C ASP A 108 -21.51 12.89 11.01
N ASP A 109 -20.37 12.91 11.71
CA ASP A 109 -19.08 12.32 11.29
C ASP A 109 -18.82 10.86 11.69
N GLY A 110 -19.82 10.13 12.20
CA GLY A 110 -19.64 8.74 12.66
C GLY A 110 -19.10 7.79 11.56
N GLY A 111 -19.49 8.04 10.30
CA GLY A 111 -19.01 7.29 9.13
C GLY A 111 -17.63 7.73 8.62
N SER A 112 -17.27 9.01 8.78
CA SER A 112 -15.98 9.56 8.30
C SER A 112 -14.82 9.11 9.20
N THR A 113 -15.06 9.06 10.52
CA THR A 113 -14.06 8.64 11.51
C THR A 113 -13.74 7.16 11.38
N THR A 114 -14.75 6.30 11.26
CA THR A 114 -14.58 4.85 11.09
C THR A 114 -13.80 4.52 9.81
N THR A 115 -14.12 5.21 8.71
CA THR A 115 -13.42 5.08 7.43
C THR A 115 -11.94 5.44 7.56
N ALA A 116 -11.65 6.58 8.18
CA ALA A 116 -10.28 7.05 8.38
C ALA A 116 -9.47 6.06 9.23
N THR A 117 -10.05 5.53 10.31
CA THR A 117 -9.39 4.54 11.16
C THR A 117 -9.05 3.26 10.38
N VAL A 118 -9.99 2.70 9.62
CA VAL A 118 -9.75 1.46 8.84
C VAL A 118 -8.62 1.64 7.83
N VAL A 119 -8.64 2.74 7.09
CA VAL A 119 -7.59 3.05 6.09
C VAL A 119 -6.23 3.26 6.77
N THR A 120 -6.19 3.99 7.88
CA THR A 120 -4.95 4.20 8.64
C THR A 120 -4.36 2.89 9.15
N VAL A 121 -5.19 1.99 9.69
CA VAL A 121 -4.73 0.67 10.17
C VAL A 121 -4.18 -0.15 9.01
N ALA A 122 -4.85 -0.18 7.87
CA ALA A 122 -4.38 -0.90 6.69
C ALA A 122 -3.03 -0.36 6.17
N CYS A 123 -2.88 0.96 6.09
CA CYS A 123 -1.61 1.60 5.72
C CYS A 123 -0.50 1.29 6.74
N ALA A 124 -0.80 1.31 8.04
CA ALA A 124 0.17 0.98 9.09
C ALA A 124 0.64 -0.48 8.99
N ILE A 125 -0.28 -1.43 8.77
CA ILE A 125 0.04 -2.84 8.53
C ILE A 125 0.95 -2.97 7.29
N ALA A 126 0.61 -2.31 6.19
CA ALA A 126 1.43 -2.33 4.98
C ALA A 126 2.84 -1.76 5.25
N ALA A 127 2.94 -0.64 5.97
CA ALA A 127 4.21 -0.02 6.34
C ALA A 127 5.09 -0.97 7.15
N VAL A 128 4.52 -1.61 8.18
CA VAL A 128 5.25 -2.59 9.02
C VAL A 128 5.66 -3.80 8.20
N ALA A 129 4.81 -4.31 7.31
CA ALA A 129 5.13 -5.46 6.47
C ALA A 129 6.31 -5.16 5.51
N TYR A 130 6.31 -3.99 4.87
CA TYR A 130 7.42 -3.54 4.03
C TYR A 130 8.70 -3.31 4.83
N LEU A 131 8.60 -2.73 6.03
CA LEU A 131 9.73 -2.53 6.92
C LEU A 131 10.35 -3.86 7.37
N ALA A 132 9.52 -4.81 7.82
CA ALA A 132 9.95 -6.15 8.22
C ALA A 132 10.60 -6.92 7.06
N SER A 133 10.03 -6.81 5.85
CA SER A 133 10.65 -7.36 4.63
C SER A 133 12.03 -6.74 4.39
N SER A 134 12.18 -5.42 4.49
CA SER A 134 13.45 -4.73 4.28
C SER A 134 14.52 -5.08 5.31
N LEU A 135 14.15 -5.15 6.59
CA LEU A 135 15.08 -5.50 7.68
C LEU A 135 15.64 -6.92 7.49
N ARG A 136 14.78 -7.89 7.13
CA ARG A 136 15.21 -9.26 6.82
C ARG A 136 16.14 -9.33 5.60
N LEU A 137 15.92 -8.49 4.59
CA LEU A 137 16.80 -8.42 3.40
C LEU A 137 18.14 -7.74 3.69
N ARG A 138 18.17 -6.77 4.62
CA ARG A 138 19.41 -6.10 5.03
C ARG A 138 20.31 -7.04 5.84
N GLY A 139 19.74 -7.82 6.75
CA GLY A 139 20.48 -8.82 7.53
C GLY A 139 21.20 -9.83 6.64
N ARG A 140 20.50 -10.37 5.63
CA ARG A 140 21.06 -11.39 4.69
C ARG A 140 22.07 -10.88 3.66
N ARG A 141 22.37 -9.57 3.62
CA ARG A 141 23.42 -9.01 2.76
C ARG A 141 24.73 -8.75 3.50
N ALA A 142 24.71 -8.88 4.83
CA ALA A 142 25.88 -8.69 5.68
C ALA A 142 26.65 -10.01 5.94
N ASP A 143 26.10 -11.13 5.48
CA ASP A 143 26.70 -12.47 5.46
C ASP A 143 27.19 -12.78 4.03
#